data_AF-A0A5J5ER82-F1
#
_entry.id   AF-A0A5J5ER82-F1
#
_cell.length_a   1.000
_cell.length_b   1.000
_cell.length_c   1.000
_cell.angle_alpha   90.00
_cell.angle_beta   90.00
_cell.angle_gamma   90.00
#
_symmetry.space_group_name_H-M   'P 1'
#
loop_
_entity.id
_entity.type
_entity.pdbx_description
1 polymer ?
#
loop_
_entity_poly.entity_id
_entity_poly.type
_entity_poly.pdbx_seq_one_letter_code
_entity_poly.pdbx_strand_id
1 'polypeptide(L)'
;MANPASSSSMAIAPTTDWTFAAVDDYTRTSRCGITKKDFSKFYSVAMQKAYTAENIKSAWQKAGVFPFNPDAVLAPLLKKKTLTRRRVPPKTATPSMFLLDKTPISGPQMGQQIANAKAVVKDKLDDSKEATLVNKVLDVLASQCDEFKAAQDVAIFEKEEIGARYPGKQKEQGKGGCQKLTEAPCIDWAELEARELEARKQEAEKAKKAKQRAEKMAEKAAKAEEVKAKKPAGTRQKLPT
;
A
#
# COMPACT_ATOMS: atom_id res chain seq x y z
N MET A 1 35.98 42.90 6.07
CA MET A 1 34.77 42.63 6.87
C MET A 1 34.00 41.54 6.16
N ALA A 2 34.04 40.31 6.67
CA ALA A 2 33.48 39.13 6.03
C ALA A 2 32.05 38.86 6.54
N ASN A 3 31.12 38.65 5.61
CA ASN A 3 29.72 38.33 5.89
C ASN A 3 29.59 36.92 6.49
N PRO A 4 28.88 36.72 7.61
CA PRO A 4 28.58 35.39 8.11
C PRO A 4 27.36 34.79 7.39
N ALA A 5 27.58 33.60 6.84
CA ALA A 5 26.64 32.50 6.64
C ALA A 5 25.18 32.86 6.28
N SER A 6 24.86 32.68 5.00
CA SER A 6 23.52 32.36 4.52
C SER A 6 22.98 31.15 5.29
N SER A 7 22.13 31.41 6.30
CA SER A 7 21.41 30.40 7.05
C SER A 7 20.35 29.79 6.13
N SER A 8 20.72 28.68 5.49
CA SER A 8 19.77 27.83 4.78
C SER A 8 18.77 27.29 5.80
N SER A 9 17.61 27.92 5.87
CA SER A 9 16.44 27.44 6.62
C SER A 9 16.04 26.06 6.08
N MET A 10 16.63 25.00 6.62
CA MET A 10 16.15 23.63 6.39
C MET A 10 14.75 23.55 6.99
N ALA A 11 13.74 23.64 6.12
CA ALA A 11 12.37 23.34 6.48
C ALA A 11 12.35 21.93 7.08
N ILE A 12 11.88 21.81 8.32
CA ILE A 12 11.65 20.52 8.97
C ILE A 12 10.60 19.79 8.15
N ALA A 13 11.05 18.93 7.23
CA ALA A 13 10.21 18.05 6.48
C ALA A 13 9.66 16.99 7.45
N PRO A 14 8.34 16.78 7.51
CA PRO A 14 7.76 15.75 8.36
C PRO A 14 8.42 14.39 8.07
N THR A 15 8.49 13.52 9.09
CA THR A 15 9.03 12.15 8.99
C THR A 15 8.47 11.38 7.82
N THR A 16 7.22 11.68 7.45
CA THR A 16 6.53 11.15 6.28
C THR A 16 7.35 11.34 5.02
N ASP A 17 7.91 12.52 4.78
CA ASP A 17 8.53 12.86 3.50
C ASP A 17 9.80 12.03 3.26
N TRP A 18 10.58 11.81 4.33
CA TRP A 18 11.79 10.98 4.27
C TRP A 18 11.47 9.51 4.04
N THR A 19 10.44 8.98 4.72
CA THR A 19 10.01 7.60 4.52
C THR A 19 9.38 7.39 3.15
N PHE A 20 8.55 8.33 2.68
CA PHE A 20 7.86 8.22 1.41
C PHE A 20 8.80 8.33 0.22
N ALA A 21 9.81 9.20 0.27
CA ALA A 21 10.82 9.27 -0.79
C ALA A 21 11.59 7.94 -0.91
N ALA A 22 12.09 7.40 0.21
CA ALA A 22 12.83 6.13 0.20
C ALA A 22 11.95 4.94 -0.21
N VAL A 23 10.68 4.97 0.19
CA VAL A 23 9.66 3.98 -0.21
C VAL A 23 9.37 4.07 -1.72
N ASP A 24 9.14 5.27 -2.25
CA ASP A 24 8.83 5.50 -3.66
C ASP A 24 10.01 5.03 -4.55
N ASP A 25 11.23 5.42 -4.20
CA ASP A 25 12.46 4.97 -4.87
C ASP A 25 12.56 3.44 -4.87
N TYR A 26 12.35 2.80 -3.72
CA TYR A 26 12.39 1.34 -3.61
C TYR A 26 11.33 0.66 -4.47
N THR A 27 10.10 1.18 -4.52
CA THR A 27 9.04 0.64 -5.37
C THR A 27 9.33 0.79 -6.85
N ARG A 28 9.93 1.93 -7.26
CA ARG A 28 10.32 2.18 -8.65
C ARG A 28 11.46 1.28 -9.11
N THR A 29 12.47 1.03 -8.26
CA THR A 29 13.60 0.16 -8.59
C THR A 29 13.22 -1.32 -8.54
N SER A 30 12.51 -1.74 -7.49
CA SER A 30 12.30 -3.17 -7.22
C SER A 30 11.10 -3.75 -7.98
N ARG A 31 10.16 -2.90 -8.45
CA ARG A 31 8.87 -3.28 -9.06
C ARG A 31 8.07 -4.31 -8.24
N CYS A 32 8.35 -4.37 -6.94
CA CYS A 32 7.77 -5.30 -5.99
C CYS A 32 7.08 -4.50 -4.88
N GLY A 33 6.02 -5.09 -4.31
CA GLY A 33 5.36 -4.53 -3.14
C GLY A 33 6.31 -4.48 -1.93
N ILE A 34 6.16 -3.44 -1.12
CA ILE A 34 6.99 -3.23 0.08
C ILE A 34 6.58 -4.23 1.15
N THR A 35 7.54 -5.00 1.66
CA THR A 35 7.28 -5.88 2.81
C THR A 35 7.48 -5.12 4.12
N LYS A 36 6.93 -5.65 5.22
CA LYS A 36 7.13 -5.09 6.58
C LYS A 36 8.62 -4.98 6.96
N LYS A 37 9.45 -5.91 6.46
CA LYS A 37 10.90 -5.91 6.71
C LYS A 37 11.59 -4.74 5.99
N ASP A 38 11.15 -4.43 4.78
CA ASP A 38 11.70 -3.32 3.99
C ASP A 38 11.28 -1.98 4.59
N PHE A 39 10.01 -1.86 4.99
CA PHE A 39 9.52 -0.67 5.71
C PHE A 39 10.32 -0.39 6.98
N SER A 40 10.64 -1.42 7.78
CA SER A 40 11.43 -1.25 9.01
C SER A 40 12.80 -0.61 8.74
N LYS A 41 13.45 -0.97 7.62
CA LYS A 41 14.73 -0.37 7.22
C LYS A 41 14.57 1.12 6.91
N PHE A 42 13.59 1.49 6.08
CA PHE A 42 13.34 2.89 5.74
C PHE A 42 12.96 3.72 6.97
N TYR A 43 12.12 3.15 7.84
CA TYR A 43 11.70 3.79 9.08
C TYR A 43 12.89 4.04 10.01
N SER A 44 13.81 3.08 10.18
CA SER A 44 14.99 3.26 11.02
C SER A 44 15.88 4.41 10.57
N VAL A 45 16.06 4.57 9.25
CA VAL A 45 16.85 5.67 8.67
C VAL A 45 16.13 7.00 8.82
N ALA A 46 14.83 7.03 8.54
CA ALA A 46 14.03 8.26 8.70
C ALA A 46 13.99 8.71 10.17
N MET A 47 13.92 7.77 11.11
CA MET A 47 13.96 8.04 12.55
C MET A 47 15.26 8.69 12.99
N GLN A 48 16.41 8.19 12.52
CA GLN A 48 17.71 8.80 12.83
C GLN A 48 17.80 10.25 12.33
N LYS A 49 17.20 10.55 11.18
CA LYS A 49 17.14 11.91 10.63
C LYS A 49 16.13 12.80 11.36
N ALA A 50 15.03 12.24 11.81
CA ALA A 50 13.96 12.98 12.46
C ALA A 50 14.26 13.29 13.93
N TYR A 51 14.88 12.36 14.66
CA TYR A 51 15.19 12.51 16.08
C TYR A 51 16.57 13.12 16.32
N THR A 52 16.80 14.29 15.73
CA THR A 52 17.93 15.15 16.09
C THR A 52 17.48 16.18 17.13
N ALA A 53 18.41 16.64 17.97
CA ALA A 53 18.10 17.63 19.01
C ALA A 53 17.49 18.92 18.40
N GLU A 54 17.94 19.31 17.21
CA GLU A 54 17.43 20.47 16.48
C GLU A 54 15.99 20.27 15.99
N ASN A 55 15.68 19.08 15.46
CA ASN A 55 14.33 18.74 15.00
C ASN A 55 13.35 18.61 16.16
N ILE A 56 13.78 18.04 17.30
CA ILE A 56 12.95 17.96 18.50
C ILE A 56 12.66 19.36 19.05
N LYS A 57 13.69 20.22 19.19
CA LYS A 57 13.52 21.61 19.65
C LYS A 57 12.58 22.39 18.73
N SER A 58 12.78 22.29 17.43
CA SER A 58 11.93 23.00 16.47
C SER A 58 10.50 22.44 16.40
N ALA A 59 10.31 21.13 16.61
CA ALA A 59 9.00 20.53 16.75
C ALA A 59 8.28 21.06 18.02
N TRP A 60 8.99 21.16 19.14
CA TRP A 60 8.44 21.75 20.38
C TRP A 60 8.11 23.23 20.22
N GLN A 61 8.94 23.98 19.50
CA GLN A 61 8.66 25.39 19.16
C GLN A 61 7.41 25.52 18.30
N LYS A 62 7.28 24.69 17.25
CA LYS A 62 6.09 24.68 16.38
C LYS A 62 4.83 24.23 17.10
N ALA A 63 4.95 23.31 18.04
CA ALA A 63 3.86 22.86 18.91
C ALA A 63 3.53 23.88 20.02
N GLY A 64 4.30 24.96 20.16
CA GLY A 64 4.11 25.95 21.22
C GLY A 64 4.40 25.41 22.63
N VAL A 65 5.10 24.28 22.74
CA VAL A 65 5.41 23.62 24.02
C VAL A 65 6.65 24.25 24.65
N PHE A 66 7.70 24.46 23.86
CA PHE A 66 8.95 25.04 24.36
C PHE A 66 9.63 25.96 23.34
N PRO A 67 9.84 27.25 23.68
CA PRO A 67 9.25 27.96 24.82
C PRO A 67 7.71 27.94 24.72
N PHE A 68 7.03 27.99 25.87
CA PHE A 68 5.56 27.92 25.90
C PHE A 68 4.95 29.12 25.15
N ASN A 69 4.35 28.85 24.00
CA ASN A 69 3.75 29.85 23.12
C ASN A 69 2.55 29.24 22.36
N PRO A 70 1.35 29.24 22.96
CA PRO A 70 0.16 28.67 22.34
C PRO A 70 -0.26 29.40 21.05
N ASP A 71 0.07 30.68 20.92
CA ASP A 71 -0.30 31.49 19.75
C ASP A 71 0.36 30.99 18.46
N ALA A 72 1.53 30.37 18.55
CA ALA A 72 2.20 29.74 17.41
C ALA A 72 1.34 28.65 16.73
N VAL A 73 0.54 27.94 17.53
CA VAL A 73 -0.38 26.88 17.06
C VAL A 73 -1.73 27.46 16.65
N LEU A 74 -2.23 28.46 17.38
CA LEU A 74 -3.55 29.05 17.15
C LEU A 74 -3.57 29.96 15.90
N ALA A 75 -2.49 30.70 15.63
CA ALA A 75 -2.46 31.67 14.53
C ALA A 75 -2.70 31.04 13.13
N PRO A 76 -2.11 29.89 12.77
CA PRO A 76 -2.44 29.20 11.51
C PRO A 76 -3.87 28.66 11.46
N LEU A 77 -4.44 28.20 12.58
CA LEU A 77 -5.80 27.66 12.64
C LEU A 77 -6.84 28.75 12.40
N LEU A 78 -6.61 29.95 12.94
CA LEU A 78 -7.47 31.11 12.75
C LEU A 78 -7.41 31.62 11.29
N LYS A 79 -6.23 31.60 10.66
CA LYS A 79 -6.06 31.97 9.24
C LYS A 79 -6.76 31.01 8.26
N LYS A 80 -6.98 29.74 8.64
CA LYS A 80 -7.64 28.74 7.78
C LYS A 80 -9.16 28.83 7.81
N LYS A 81 -9.77 29.36 8.88
CA LYS A 81 -11.23 29.50 9.00
C LYS A 81 -11.82 30.50 8.00
N THR A 82 -11.03 31.43 7.47
CA THR A 82 -11.52 32.45 6.53
C THR A 82 -11.55 31.99 5.06
N LEU A 83 -10.98 30.83 4.70
CA LEU A 83 -10.80 30.43 3.28
C LEU A 83 -11.68 29.29 2.77
N THR A 84 -12.59 28.72 3.57
CA THR A 84 -13.42 27.57 3.13
C THR A 84 -14.89 27.67 3.53
N ARG A 85 -15.54 28.81 3.27
CA ARG A 85 -16.96 28.74 2.90
C ARG A 85 -17.05 28.37 1.43
N ARG A 86 -16.92 27.07 1.15
CA ARG A 86 -17.21 26.48 -0.16
C ARG A 86 -18.63 26.90 -0.53
N ARG A 87 -18.79 27.88 -1.41
CA ARG A 87 -20.11 28.23 -1.98
C ARG A 87 -20.58 26.99 -2.72
N VAL A 88 -21.50 26.25 -2.14
CA VAL A 88 -22.27 25.25 -2.86
C VAL A 88 -23.11 26.04 -3.86
N PRO A 89 -22.97 25.84 -5.19
CA PRO A 89 -23.85 26.51 -6.13
C PRO A 89 -25.30 26.06 -5.85
N PRO A 90 -26.27 26.99 -5.89
CA PRO A 90 -27.67 26.63 -5.72
C PRO A 90 -28.06 25.63 -6.83
N LYS A 91 -28.68 24.51 -6.44
CA LYS A 91 -29.35 23.58 -7.36
C LYS A 91 -30.54 24.29 -7.98
N THR A 92 -30.32 25.07 -9.04
CA THR A 92 -31.40 25.41 -9.97
C THR A 92 -31.58 24.22 -10.89
N ALA A 93 -32.69 23.49 -10.70
CA ALA A 93 -33.15 22.43 -11.58
C ALA A 93 -33.62 23.05 -12.91
N THR A 94 -32.68 23.35 -13.79
CA THR A 94 -33.00 23.44 -15.22
C THR A 94 -32.98 22.02 -15.77
N PRO A 95 -34.05 21.55 -16.45
CA PRO A 95 -33.96 20.31 -17.22
C PRO A 95 -32.95 20.56 -18.34
N SER A 96 -31.73 20.04 -18.17
CA SER A 96 -30.72 20.07 -19.22
C SER A 96 -31.27 19.32 -20.42
N MET A 97 -31.62 20.06 -21.48
CA MET A 97 -32.01 19.48 -22.77
C MET A 97 -30.83 18.78 -23.47
N PHE A 98 -29.62 18.86 -22.89
CA PHE A 98 -28.48 18.11 -23.35
C PHE A 98 -28.33 16.85 -22.51
N LEU A 99 -28.81 15.74 -23.06
CA LEU A 99 -28.51 14.37 -22.60
C LEU A 99 -27.00 14.00 -22.69
N LEU A 100 -26.12 15.00 -22.85
CA LEU A 100 -24.66 14.93 -22.89
C LEU A 100 -24.02 15.18 -21.51
N ASP A 101 -24.77 15.66 -20.51
CA ASP A 101 -24.21 15.98 -19.18
C ASP A 101 -23.92 14.75 -18.30
N LYS A 102 -24.31 13.56 -18.75
CA LYS A 102 -24.02 12.31 -18.05
C LYS A 102 -22.91 11.58 -18.78
N THR A 103 -21.76 11.45 -18.11
CA THR A 103 -20.65 10.60 -18.55
C THR A 103 -21.18 9.19 -18.80
N PRO A 104 -21.09 8.66 -20.03
CA PRO A 104 -21.66 7.37 -20.39
C PRO A 104 -20.92 6.25 -19.64
N ILE A 105 -21.68 5.49 -18.86
CA ILE A 105 -21.13 4.45 -17.98
C ILE A 105 -20.88 3.17 -18.81
N SER A 106 -21.66 2.94 -19.87
CA SER A 106 -21.62 1.71 -20.66
C SER A 106 -21.27 1.95 -22.14
N GLY A 107 -20.61 0.99 -22.80
CA GLY A 107 -20.16 1.10 -24.20
C GLY A 107 -21.34 1.36 -25.17
N PRO A 108 -22.44 0.59 -25.07
CA PRO A 108 -23.67 0.87 -25.81
C PRO A 108 -24.25 2.27 -25.59
N GLN A 109 -24.14 2.83 -24.37
CA GLN A 109 -24.60 4.19 -24.08
C GLN A 109 -23.75 5.25 -24.79
N MET A 110 -22.44 5.02 -24.91
CA MET A 110 -21.54 5.88 -25.68
C MET A 110 -21.90 5.85 -27.16
N GLY A 111 -22.09 4.66 -27.75
CA GLY A 111 -22.52 4.52 -29.13
C GLY A 111 -23.83 5.24 -29.43
N GLN A 112 -24.78 5.19 -28.50
CA GLN A 112 -26.05 5.92 -28.61
C GLN A 112 -25.87 7.43 -28.52
N GLN A 113 -25.00 7.93 -27.63
CA GLN A 113 -24.68 9.37 -27.54
C GLN A 113 -23.98 9.88 -28.80
N ILE A 114 -23.07 9.10 -29.38
CA ILE A 114 -22.40 9.44 -30.65
C ILE A 114 -23.40 9.45 -31.81
N ALA A 115 -24.30 8.45 -31.89
CA ALA A 115 -25.34 8.41 -32.91
C ALA A 115 -26.26 9.64 -32.82
N ASN A 116 -26.64 10.04 -31.60
CA ASN A 116 -27.42 11.26 -31.36
C ASN A 116 -26.63 12.52 -31.75
N ALA A 117 -25.34 12.60 -31.41
CA ALA A 117 -24.48 13.72 -31.80
C ALA A 117 -24.35 13.84 -33.32
N LYS A 118 -24.15 12.72 -34.03
CA LYS A 118 -24.11 12.68 -35.49
C LYS A 118 -25.45 13.12 -36.12
N ALA A 119 -26.58 12.72 -35.54
CA ALA A 119 -27.90 13.16 -36.00
C ALA A 119 -28.08 14.67 -35.86
N VAL A 120 -27.64 15.26 -34.74
CA VAL A 120 -27.70 16.72 -34.51
C VAL A 120 -26.76 17.47 -35.46
N VAL A 121 -25.56 16.93 -35.71
CA VAL A 121 -24.63 17.52 -36.69
C VAL A 121 -25.26 17.52 -38.07
N LYS A 122 -25.89 16.41 -38.49
CA LYS A 122 -26.57 16.30 -39.79
C LYS A 122 -27.76 17.25 -39.93
N ASP A 123 -28.49 17.50 -38.84
CA ASP A 123 -29.67 18.39 -38.83
C ASP A 123 -29.29 19.88 -38.89
N LYS A 124 -28.15 20.26 -38.32
CA LYS A 124 -27.72 21.67 -38.20
C LYS A 124 -26.66 22.10 -39.20
N LEU A 125 -25.85 21.15 -39.63
CA LEU A 125 -24.78 21.31 -40.58
C LEU A 125 -25.14 20.34 -41.70
N ASP A 126 -25.58 20.88 -42.84
CA ASP A 126 -25.76 20.10 -44.07
C ASP A 126 -24.45 19.35 -44.42
N ASP A 127 -24.38 18.67 -45.58
CA ASP A 127 -23.18 17.93 -46.05
C ASP A 127 -21.96 18.84 -46.40
N SER A 128 -21.80 19.94 -45.66
CA SER A 128 -20.63 20.79 -45.54
C SER A 128 -19.39 20.00 -45.10
N LYS A 129 -18.23 20.52 -45.52
CA LYS A 129 -16.91 20.02 -45.10
C LYS A 129 -16.74 20.02 -43.58
N GLU A 130 -17.42 20.93 -42.88
CA GLU A 130 -17.40 21.01 -41.42
C GLU A 130 -18.11 19.81 -40.78
N ALA A 131 -19.22 19.33 -41.35
CA ALA A 131 -19.95 18.17 -40.84
C ALA A 131 -19.08 16.91 -40.92
N THR A 132 -18.33 16.77 -42.02
CA THR A 132 -17.38 15.67 -42.23
C THR A 132 -16.23 15.71 -41.22
N LEU A 133 -15.73 16.90 -40.85
CA LEU A 133 -14.69 17.04 -39.83
C LEU A 133 -15.22 16.67 -38.44
N VAL A 134 -16.40 17.17 -38.07
CA VAL A 134 -17.02 16.85 -36.77
C VAL A 134 -17.32 15.36 -36.65
N ASN A 135 -17.84 14.73 -37.71
CA ASN A 135 -18.10 13.29 -37.71
C ASN A 135 -16.81 12.47 -37.55
N LYS A 136 -15.71 12.87 -38.21
CA LYS A 136 -14.40 12.22 -38.01
C LYS A 136 -13.90 12.34 -36.57
N VAL A 137 -14.06 13.52 -35.95
CA VAL A 137 -13.66 13.72 -34.55
C VAL A 137 -14.50 12.85 -33.61
N LEU A 138 -15.81 12.75 -33.85
CA LEU A 138 -16.70 11.86 -33.10
C LEU A 138 -16.29 10.39 -33.24
N ASP A 139 -15.86 9.96 -34.43
CA ASP A 139 -15.38 8.59 -34.65
C ASP A 139 -14.07 8.29 -33.93
N VAL A 140 -13.12 9.23 -33.92
CA VAL A 140 -11.86 9.07 -33.15
C VAL A 140 -12.13 9.04 -31.64
N LEU A 141 -13.05 9.88 -31.16
CA LEU A 141 -13.45 9.84 -29.75
C LEU A 141 -14.12 8.52 -29.38
N ALA A 142 -14.94 7.97 -30.27
CA ALA A 142 -15.56 6.66 -30.10
C ALA A 142 -14.50 5.56 -29.94
N SER A 143 -13.55 5.49 -30.86
CA SER A 143 -12.50 4.46 -30.85
C SER A 143 -11.62 4.56 -29.61
N GLN A 144 -11.23 5.78 -29.21
CA GLN A 144 -10.44 5.99 -27.99
C GLN A 144 -11.18 5.55 -26.72
N CYS A 145 -12.50 5.74 -26.69
CA CYS A 145 -13.30 5.32 -25.55
C CYS A 145 -13.44 3.79 -25.47
N ASP A 146 -13.55 3.11 -26.62
CA ASP A 146 -13.55 1.64 -26.68
C ASP A 146 -12.20 1.06 -26.25
N GLU A 147 -11.08 1.65 -26.71
CA GLU A 147 -9.73 1.27 -26.27
C GLU A 147 -9.54 1.45 -24.76
N PHE A 148 -10.00 2.57 -24.20
CA PHE A 148 -9.91 2.82 -22.76
C PHE A 148 -10.71 1.81 -21.94
N LYS A 149 -11.91 1.43 -22.42
CA LYS A 149 -12.70 0.40 -21.75
C LYS A 149 -12.06 -0.97 -21.83
N ALA A 150 -11.54 -1.36 -22.99
CA ALA A 150 -10.81 -2.62 -23.12
C ALA A 150 -9.60 -2.66 -22.16
N ALA A 151 -8.84 -1.57 -22.06
CA ALA A 151 -7.73 -1.46 -21.11
C ALA A 151 -8.21 -1.54 -19.64
N GLN A 152 -9.33 -0.91 -19.31
CA GLN A 152 -9.93 -0.98 -17.98
C GLN A 152 -10.38 -2.40 -17.63
N ASP A 153 -11.02 -3.10 -18.57
CA ASP A 153 -11.49 -4.47 -18.39
C ASP A 153 -10.31 -5.44 -18.21
N VAL A 154 -9.24 -5.27 -18.99
CA VAL A 154 -7.98 -6.02 -18.81
C VAL A 154 -7.39 -5.76 -17.41
N ALA A 155 -7.34 -4.50 -16.96
CA ALA A 155 -6.82 -4.18 -15.64
C ALA A 155 -7.67 -4.76 -14.50
N ILE A 156 -9.00 -4.78 -14.65
CA ILE A 156 -9.91 -5.42 -13.70
C ILE A 156 -9.67 -6.93 -13.68
N PHE A 157 -9.59 -7.56 -14.85
CA PHE A 157 -9.32 -8.99 -14.98
C PHE A 157 -7.97 -9.38 -14.37
N GLU A 158 -6.89 -8.66 -14.68
CA GLU A 158 -5.57 -8.90 -14.10
C GLU A 158 -5.59 -8.74 -12.57
N LYS A 159 -6.31 -7.73 -12.06
CA LYS A 159 -6.47 -7.54 -10.62
C LYS A 159 -7.20 -8.72 -9.97
N GLU A 160 -8.24 -9.24 -10.60
CA GLU A 160 -8.98 -10.41 -10.14
C GLU A 160 -8.12 -11.68 -10.22
N GLU A 161 -7.37 -11.87 -11.29
CA GLU A 161 -6.47 -13.00 -11.49
C GLU A 161 -5.33 -12.98 -10.46
N ILE A 162 -4.71 -11.82 -10.23
CA ILE A 162 -3.72 -11.61 -9.16
C ILE A 162 -4.36 -11.91 -7.80
N GLY A 163 -5.58 -11.44 -7.54
CA GLY A 163 -6.33 -11.78 -6.33
C GLY A 163 -6.53 -13.28 -6.16
N ALA A 164 -6.91 -13.98 -7.22
CA ALA A 164 -7.14 -15.42 -7.23
C ALA A 164 -5.84 -16.25 -7.06
N ARG A 165 -4.71 -15.78 -7.61
CA ARG A 165 -3.39 -16.40 -7.45
C ARG A 165 -2.80 -16.24 -6.05
N TYR A 166 -3.27 -15.26 -5.28
CA TYR A 166 -2.80 -14.99 -3.90
C TYR A 166 -3.94 -15.04 -2.85
N PRO A 167 -4.68 -16.16 -2.73
CA PRO A 167 -5.86 -16.25 -1.86
C PRO A 167 -5.52 -16.17 -0.34
N GLY A 168 -4.24 -16.33 0.02
CA GLY A 168 -3.77 -16.37 1.40
C GLY A 168 -3.48 -15.01 2.06
N LYS A 169 -3.44 -13.89 1.31
CA LYS A 169 -3.13 -12.56 1.90
C LYS A 169 -4.32 -11.61 1.97
N GLN A 170 -5.40 -11.87 1.23
CA GLN A 170 -6.58 -10.99 1.21
C GLN A 170 -7.57 -11.26 2.36
N LYS A 171 -7.54 -12.45 2.99
CA LYS A 171 -8.48 -12.81 4.07
C LYS A 171 -8.20 -12.15 5.43
N GLU A 172 -7.06 -11.50 5.63
CA GLU A 172 -6.81 -10.75 6.88
C GLU A 172 -7.23 -9.28 6.81
N GLN A 173 -7.56 -8.74 5.63
CA GLN A 173 -8.17 -7.41 5.51
C GLN A 173 -9.71 -7.45 5.45
N GLY A 174 -10.31 -8.64 5.60
CA GLY A 174 -11.74 -8.80 5.75
C GLY A 174 -12.17 -8.57 7.19
N LYS A 175 -12.82 -7.44 7.48
CA LYS A 175 -13.47 -7.16 8.77
C LYS A 175 -12.56 -7.35 9.98
N GLY A 176 -11.32 -6.86 9.89
CA GLY A 176 -10.73 -6.28 11.10
C GLY A 176 -11.68 -5.18 11.52
N GLY A 177 -12.58 -5.46 12.47
CA GLY A 177 -13.27 -4.40 13.14
C GLY A 177 -12.22 -3.36 13.49
N CYS A 178 -12.58 -2.08 13.45
CA CYS A 178 -11.95 -1.20 14.42
C CYS A 178 -12.25 -1.87 15.78
N GLN A 179 -11.39 -2.79 16.22
CA GLN A 179 -11.13 -2.98 17.63
C GLN A 179 -10.76 -1.57 18.02
N LYS A 180 -11.71 -0.89 18.63
CA LYS A 180 -11.38 0.28 19.41
C LYS A 180 -10.18 -0.19 20.23
N LEU A 181 -9.02 0.43 20.04
CA LEU A 181 -7.98 0.43 21.06
C LEU A 181 -8.55 1.24 22.24
N THR A 182 -9.67 0.80 22.78
CA THR A 182 -10.12 1.17 24.11
C THR A 182 -9.23 0.34 25.00
N GLU A 183 -8.24 1.05 25.54
CA GLU A 183 -7.38 0.61 26.63
C GLU A 183 -6.34 -0.42 26.20
N ALA A 184 -5.22 0.08 25.67
CA ALA A 184 -3.97 -0.64 25.83
C ALA A 184 -3.74 -0.75 27.34
N PRO A 185 -3.74 -1.97 27.95
CA PRO A 185 -3.38 -2.09 29.35
C PRO A 185 -1.96 -1.53 29.49
N CYS A 186 -1.79 -0.56 30.37
CA CYS A 186 -0.47 -0.11 30.78
C CYS A 186 0.17 -1.27 31.55
N ILE A 187 0.91 -2.11 30.82
CA ILE A 187 1.70 -3.19 31.39
C ILE A 187 2.82 -2.53 32.19
N ASP A 188 2.85 -2.82 33.47
CA ASP A 188 3.94 -2.48 34.38
C ASP A 188 5.25 -3.10 33.87
N TRP A 189 6.36 -2.39 34.02
CA TRP A 189 7.71 -2.92 33.77
C TRP A 189 7.96 -4.28 34.44
N ALA A 190 7.48 -4.50 35.67
CA ALA A 190 7.61 -5.77 36.37
C ALA A 190 6.84 -6.92 35.68
N GLU A 191 5.68 -6.61 35.09
CA GLU A 191 4.88 -7.58 34.35
C GLU A 191 5.51 -7.91 32.99
N LEU A 192 6.20 -6.94 32.38
CA LEU A 192 6.99 -7.16 31.16
C LEU A 192 8.17 -8.10 31.42
N GLU A 193 8.91 -7.90 32.51
CA GLU A 193 10.04 -8.76 32.91
C GLU A 193 9.58 -10.19 33.24
N ALA A 194 8.45 -10.35 33.94
CA ALA A 194 7.89 -11.67 34.24
C ALA A 194 7.58 -12.45 32.95
N ARG A 195 7.02 -11.76 31.94
CA ARG A 195 6.68 -12.34 30.65
C ARG A 195 7.92 -12.76 29.84
N GLU A 196 8.98 -11.96 29.88
CA GLU A 196 10.26 -12.33 29.24
C GLU A 196 10.92 -13.54 29.93
N LEU A 197 10.84 -13.62 31.25
CA LEU A 197 11.38 -14.74 32.02
C LEU A 197 10.60 -16.03 31.73
N GLU A 198 9.28 -15.95 31.62
CA GLU A 198 8.45 -17.08 31.17
C GLU A 198 8.76 -17.49 29.73
N ALA A 199 8.93 -16.55 28.82
CA ALA A 199 9.31 -16.84 27.43
C ALA A 199 10.66 -17.58 27.37
N ARG A 200 11.67 -17.12 28.14
CA ARG A 200 12.98 -17.80 28.23
C ARG A 200 12.87 -19.21 28.82
N LYS A 201 12.02 -19.41 29.84
CA LYS A 201 11.77 -20.75 30.40
C LYS A 201 11.13 -21.67 29.37
N GLN A 202 10.14 -21.18 28.62
CA GLN A 202 9.47 -21.96 27.56
C GLN A 202 10.43 -22.29 26.41
N GLU A 203 11.28 -21.35 25.99
CA GLU A 203 12.29 -21.61 24.96
C GLU A 203 13.33 -22.62 25.44
N ALA A 204 13.79 -22.52 26.69
CA ALA A 204 14.70 -23.50 27.29
C ALA A 204 14.07 -24.90 27.37
N GLU A 205 12.79 -25.00 27.73
CA GLU A 205 12.08 -26.28 27.77
C GLU A 205 11.90 -26.88 26.37
N LYS A 206 11.53 -26.05 25.38
CA LYS A 206 11.46 -26.46 23.97
C LYS A 206 12.83 -26.94 23.45
N ALA A 207 13.91 -26.25 23.80
CA ALA A 207 15.27 -26.65 23.43
C ALA A 207 15.68 -27.98 24.08
N LYS A 208 15.34 -28.21 25.35
CA LYS A 208 15.57 -29.52 26.02
C LYS A 208 14.79 -30.65 25.35
N LYS A 209 13.51 -30.43 25.03
CA LYS A 209 12.69 -31.41 24.31
C LYS A 209 13.24 -31.70 22.91
N ALA A 210 13.75 -30.69 22.20
CA ALA A 210 14.38 -30.86 20.90
C ALA A 210 15.66 -31.71 20.97
N LYS A 211 16.54 -31.47 21.94
CA LYS A 211 17.75 -32.27 22.16
C LYS A 211 17.43 -33.73 22.44
N GLN A 212 16.48 -34.01 23.35
CA GLN A 212 16.05 -35.38 23.65
C GLN A 212 15.47 -36.11 22.44
N ARG A 213 14.75 -35.41 21.56
CA ARG A 213 14.24 -36.00 20.31
C ARG A 213 15.37 -36.32 19.32
N ALA A 214 16.37 -35.45 19.20
CA ALA A 214 17.52 -35.68 18.33
C ALA A 214 18.34 -36.90 18.79
N GLU A 215 18.56 -37.03 20.10
CA GLU A 215 19.29 -38.18 20.68
C GLU A 215 18.54 -39.51 20.46
N LYS A 216 17.22 -39.53 20.70
CA LYS A 216 16.39 -40.72 20.40
C LYS A 216 16.38 -41.09 18.92
N MET A 217 16.48 -40.12 18.01
CA MET A 217 16.58 -40.41 16.58
C MET A 217 17.96 -40.96 16.20
N ALA A 218 19.04 -40.43 16.79
CA ALA A 218 20.39 -40.95 16.58
C ALA A 218 20.53 -42.40 17.08
N GLU A 219 19.98 -42.72 18.25
CA GLU A 219 19.99 -44.09 18.80
C GLU A 219 19.21 -45.07 17.90
N LYS A 220 18.05 -44.65 17.38
CA LYS A 220 17.27 -45.45 16.43
C LYS A 220 18.01 -45.66 15.11
N ALA A 221 18.72 -44.64 14.62
CA ALA A 221 19.51 -44.75 13.40
C ALA A 221 20.69 -45.73 13.57
N ALA A 222 21.40 -45.66 14.71
CA ALA A 222 22.49 -46.58 15.02
C ALA A 222 22.01 -48.05 15.10
N LYS A 223 20.87 -48.31 15.79
CA LYS A 223 20.27 -49.64 15.84
C LYS A 223 19.80 -50.15 14.46
N ALA A 224 19.32 -49.27 13.59
CA ALA A 224 18.92 -49.64 12.24
C ALA A 224 20.12 -49.98 11.33
N GLU A 225 21.28 -49.37 11.57
CA GLU A 225 22.51 -49.69 10.85
C GLU A 225 23.10 -51.04 11.27
N GLU A 226 23.11 -51.34 12.57
CA GLU A 226 23.59 -52.63 13.10
C GLU A 226 22.75 -53.81 12.58
N VAL A 227 21.43 -53.63 12.45
CA VAL A 227 20.52 -54.66 11.88
C VAL A 227 20.77 -54.87 10.38
N LYS A 228 21.20 -53.84 9.64
CA LYS A 228 21.57 -54.00 8.22
C LYS A 228 22.92 -54.69 8.04
N ALA A 229 23.88 -54.48 8.94
CA ALA A 229 25.18 -55.12 8.91
C ALA A 229 25.13 -56.64 9.19
N LYS A 230 24.09 -57.12 9.90
CA LYS A 230 23.90 -58.54 10.24
C LYS A 230 23.10 -59.37 9.22
N LYS A 231 22.67 -58.80 8.08
CA LYS A 231 22.02 -59.60 7.01
C LYS A 231 23.08 -60.28 6.13
N PRO A 232 23.22 -61.62 6.13
CA PRO A 232 24.17 -62.30 5.27
C PRO A 232 23.73 -62.16 3.80
N ALA A 233 24.71 -61.83 2.94
CA ALA A 233 24.56 -61.77 1.51
C ALA A 233 24.19 -63.17 0.98
N GLY A 234 22.91 -63.38 0.68
CA GLY A 234 22.42 -64.58 0.01
C GLY A 234 23.06 -64.70 -1.36
N THR A 235 24.01 -65.63 -1.48
CA THR A 235 24.73 -66.01 -2.70
C THR A 235 23.74 -66.43 -3.78
N ARG A 236 23.55 -65.57 -4.78
CA ARG A 236 22.75 -65.86 -5.97
C ARG A 236 23.60 -66.71 -6.91
N GLN A 237 23.50 -68.03 -6.80
CA GLN A 237 24.09 -68.96 -7.77
C GLN A 237 23.43 -68.73 -9.14
N LYS A 238 24.25 -68.38 -10.14
CA LYS A 238 23.87 -68.41 -11.55
C LYS A 238 24.03 -69.85 -12.04
N LEU A 239 22.94 -70.44 -12.55
CA LEU A 239 23.03 -71.65 -13.38
C LEU A 239 23.64 -71.29 -14.74
N PRO A 240 24.57 -72.10 -15.28
CA PRO A 240 25.04 -71.96 -16.64
C PRO A 240 24.18 -72.80 -17.62
N THR A 241 23.97 -72.18 -18.80
CA THR A 241 23.64 -72.76 -20.12
C THR A 241 22.45 -73.72 -20.23
#